data_AF-A0A6U3BKJ9-F1
#
_entry.id   AF-A0A6U3BKJ9-F1
#
_cell.length_a   1.000
_cell.length_b   1.000
_cell.length_c   1.000
_cell.angle_alpha   90.00
_cell.angle_beta   90.00
_cell.angle_gamma   90.00
#
_symmetry.space_group_name_H-M   'P 1'
#
loop_
_entity.id
_entity.type
_entity.pdbx_description
1 polymer ?
#
loop_
_entity_poly.entity_id
_entity_poly.type
_entity_poly.pdbx_seq_one_letter_code
_entity_poly.pdbx_strand_id
1 'polypeptide(L)'
;MGLLCTGSARASFLTQTSVVLTPLLSVATIGPQSVASAVWWGCGIALGGLTLLSGVTTTAGDGGVLSMAFSQGDLLVLGGALSWSGYLFRLSQIAGQHSYSEINLQAIKTGFLALFYSAWLLMEITTTGVSWAWAGNLAAWGALLFSALGPGTLADVLQQQGQKHVTAAEANVLLSMEPVFAAVFAFVLLGEVTTWTETLGGGLILLAALVATQGSAGTGTKE
;
A
#
# COMPACT_ATOMS: atom_id res chain seq x y z
N MET A 1 -13.63 -6.14 -6.80
CA MET A 1 -14.84 -5.54 -7.41
C MET A 1 -14.61 -4.12 -7.94
N GLY A 2 -13.99 -3.19 -7.19
CA GLY A 2 -13.74 -1.83 -7.70
C GLY A 2 -13.00 -1.76 -9.05
N LEU A 3 -11.95 -2.58 -9.23
CA LEU A 3 -11.18 -2.67 -10.48
C LEU A 3 -11.97 -3.17 -11.71
N LEU A 4 -13.15 -3.77 -11.51
CA LEU A 4 -14.03 -4.18 -12.62
C LEU A 4 -14.88 -3.01 -13.15
N CYS A 5 -15.01 -1.94 -12.37
CA CYS A 5 -15.90 -0.81 -12.66
C CYS A 5 -15.16 0.52 -12.86
N THR A 6 -13.84 0.57 -12.65
CA THR A 6 -13.01 1.78 -12.86
C THR A 6 -11.73 1.41 -13.62
N GLY A 7 -11.19 2.35 -14.39
CA GLY A 7 -9.95 2.14 -15.13
C GLY A 7 -8.76 1.90 -14.18
N SER A 8 -7.85 1.01 -14.56
CA SER A 8 -6.67 0.64 -13.74
C SER A 8 -5.85 1.85 -13.29
N ALA A 9 -5.62 2.81 -14.19
CA ALA A 9 -4.92 4.07 -13.89
C ALA A 9 -5.63 4.91 -12.80
N ARG A 10 -6.96 5.05 -12.89
CA ARG A 10 -7.77 5.77 -11.89
C ARG A 10 -7.80 5.03 -10.56
N ALA A 11 -7.97 3.70 -10.57
CA ALA A 11 -7.90 2.89 -9.35
C ALA A 11 -6.57 3.05 -8.63
N SER A 12 -5.45 2.94 -9.35
CA SER A 12 -4.11 3.10 -8.78
C SER A 12 -3.97 4.47 -8.13
N PHE A 13 -4.35 5.55 -8.81
CA PHE A 13 -4.33 6.90 -8.23
C PHE A 13 -5.19 7.00 -6.97
N LEU A 14 -6.42 6.47 -6.99
CA LEU A 14 -7.31 6.49 -5.82
C LEU A 14 -6.73 5.67 -4.66
N THR A 15 -6.04 4.56 -4.90
CA THR A 15 -5.36 3.82 -3.82
C THR A 15 -4.19 4.60 -3.21
N GLN A 16 -3.46 5.37 -4.02
CA GLN A 16 -2.34 6.19 -3.57
C GLN A 16 -2.79 7.36 -2.69
N THR A 17 -4.05 7.80 -2.78
CA THR A 17 -4.60 8.80 -1.85
C THR A 17 -4.54 8.34 -0.39
N SER A 18 -4.39 7.03 -0.13
CA SER A 18 -4.12 6.51 1.22
C SER A 18 -2.93 7.21 1.90
N VAL A 19 -1.90 7.60 1.14
CA VAL A 19 -0.71 8.32 1.65
C VAL A 19 -1.09 9.64 2.33
N VAL A 20 -2.16 10.30 1.91
CA VAL A 20 -2.70 11.52 2.54
C VAL A 20 -3.80 11.19 3.56
N LEU A 21 -4.58 10.13 3.34
CA LEU A 21 -5.62 9.70 4.28
C LEU A 21 -5.05 9.25 5.63
N THR A 22 -3.88 8.61 5.65
CA THR A 22 -3.23 8.19 6.91
C THR A 22 -2.85 9.35 7.84
N PRO A 23 -2.15 10.42 7.41
CA PRO A 23 -1.91 11.58 8.27
C PRO A 23 -3.22 12.29 8.65
N LEU A 24 -4.20 12.37 7.74
CA LEU A 24 -5.53 12.92 8.07
C LEU A 24 -6.21 12.15 9.20
N LEU A 25 -6.22 10.82 9.14
CA LEU A 25 -6.76 9.96 10.20
C LEU A 25 -5.98 10.12 11.50
N SER A 26 -4.65 10.25 11.42
CA SER A 26 -3.80 10.45 12.61
C SER A 26 -4.12 11.77 13.30
N VAL A 27 -4.25 12.85 12.53
CA VAL A 27 -4.66 14.17 13.03
C VAL A 27 -6.09 14.15 13.59
N ALA A 28 -7.02 13.50 12.90
CA ALA A 28 -8.42 13.44 13.33
C ALA A 28 -8.64 12.64 14.62
N THR A 29 -7.79 11.66 14.92
CA THR A 29 -7.97 10.74 16.08
C THR A 29 -7.06 11.07 17.26
N ILE A 30 -5.80 11.44 17.02
CA ILE A 30 -4.80 11.74 18.08
C ILE A 30 -4.68 13.26 18.29
N GLY A 31 -4.92 14.05 17.25
CA GLY A 31 -4.80 15.52 17.27
C GLY A 31 -3.71 16.05 16.33
N PRO A 32 -3.72 17.37 16.05
CA PRO A 32 -2.88 18.00 15.02
C PRO A 32 -1.38 17.97 15.30
N GLN A 33 -0.96 17.73 16.54
CA GLN A 33 0.45 17.65 16.93
C GLN A 33 1.08 16.28 16.62
N SER A 34 0.28 15.29 16.21
CA SER A 34 0.75 13.92 15.94
C SER A 34 1.51 13.75 14.62
N VAL A 35 1.46 14.75 13.73
CA VAL A 35 2.05 14.68 12.38
C VAL A 35 2.93 15.90 12.14
N ALA A 36 4.22 15.67 11.88
CA ALA A 36 5.15 16.73 11.52
C ALA A 36 4.76 17.39 10.19
N SER A 37 5.00 18.70 10.08
CA SER A 37 4.74 19.45 8.84
C SER A 37 5.49 18.90 7.62
N ALA A 38 6.66 18.28 7.85
CA ALA A 38 7.44 17.62 6.80
C ALA A 38 6.71 16.41 6.18
N VAL A 39 5.88 15.70 6.95
CA VAL A 39 5.11 14.55 6.44
C VAL A 39 4.08 15.01 5.41
N TRP A 40 3.44 16.16 5.61
CA TRP A 40 2.52 16.74 4.62
C TRP A 40 3.19 17.06 3.29
N TRP A 41 4.41 17.62 3.34
CA TRP A 41 5.22 17.82 2.14
C TRP A 41 5.62 16.50 1.51
N GLY A 42 6.04 15.51 2.31
CA GLY A 42 6.30 14.15 1.85
C GLY A 42 5.11 13.53 1.11
N CYS A 43 3.91 13.61 1.66
CA CYS A 43 2.69 13.10 1.01
C CYS A 43 2.43 13.77 -0.35
N GLY A 44 2.60 15.09 -0.44
CA GLY A 44 2.43 15.82 -1.70
C GLY A 44 3.44 15.38 -2.76
N ILE A 45 4.71 15.24 -2.38
CA ILE A 45 5.78 14.78 -3.27
C ILE A 45 5.55 13.32 -3.68
N ALA A 46 5.14 12.45 -2.75
CA ALA A 46 4.85 11.05 -3.02
C ALA A 46 3.71 10.87 -4.04
N LEU A 47 2.61 11.63 -3.88
CA LEU A 47 1.52 11.63 -4.86
C LEU A 47 1.99 12.09 -6.24
N GLY A 48 2.80 13.15 -6.30
CA GLY A 48 3.41 13.60 -7.55
C GLY A 48 4.32 12.56 -8.20
N GLY A 49 5.19 11.92 -7.42
CA GLY A 49 6.08 10.86 -7.92
C GLY A 49 5.33 9.62 -8.41
N LEU A 50 4.30 9.18 -7.66
CA LEU A 50 3.52 8.01 -8.02
C LEU A 50 2.63 8.24 -9.25
N THR A 51 2.09 9.45 -9.45
CA THR A 51 1.34 9.80 -10.68
C THR A 51 2.22 9.75 -11.92
N LEU A 52 3.46 10.26 -11.81
CA LEU A 52 4.45 10.18 -12.88
C LEU A 52 4.88 8.74 -13.16
N LEU A 53 5.12 7.96 -12.10
CA LEU A 53 5.56 6.57 -12.20
C LEU A 53 4.49 5.66 -12.79
N SER A 54 3.21 5.88 -12.42
CA SER A 54 2.09 5.09 -12.92
C SER A 54 1.69 5.46 -14.36
N GLY A 55 2.41 6.37 -15.03
CA GLY A 55 2.06 6.85 -16.36
C GLY A 55 0.71 7.56 -16.41
N VAL A 56 0.21 8.02 -15.26
CA VAL A 56 -1.04 8.80 -15.12
C VAL A 56 -0.74 10.25 -15.54
N THR A 57 0.03 10.43 -16.60
CA THR A 57 0.03 11.66 -17.37
C THR A 57 -1.32 11.70 -18.07
N THR A 58 -2.25 12.46 -17.48
CA THR A 58 -3.36 13.18 -18.13
C THR A 58 -3.43 13.06 -19.66
N THR A 59 -3.68 11.86 -20.18
CA THR A 59 -3.99 11.68 -21.60
C THR A 59 -5.42 12.16 -21.74
N ALA A 60 -5.54 13.34 -22.32
CA ALA A 60 -6.78 14.09 -22.53
C ALA A 60 -7.81 13.39 -23.46
N GLY A 61 -7.73 12.07 -23.63
CA GLY A 61 -8.56 11.28 -24.55
C GLY A 61 -9.58 10.37 -23.87
N ASP A 62 -9.23 9.73 -22.75
CA ASP A 62 -10.14 8.88 -21.98
C ASP A 62 -10.37 9.54 -20.63
N GLY A 63 -11.61 10.00 -20.38
CA GLY A 63 -12.06 10.74 -19.19
C GLY A 63 -10.98 10.90 -18.12
N GLY A 64 -10.43 12.11 -17.98
CA GLY A 64 -9.33 12.36 -17.05
C GLY A 64 -9.64 11.89 -15.63
N VAL A 65 -8.59 11.70 -14.83
CA VAL A 65 -8.62 11.35 -13.39
C VAL A 65 -9.59 12.25 -12.59
N LEU A 66 -9.90 13.43 -13.13
CA LEU A 66 -10.80 14.46 -12.59
C LEU A 66 -12.18 14.52 -13.26
N SER A 67 -12.70 13.45 -13.89
CA SER A 67 -14.11 13.48 -14.26
C SER A 67 -14.95 13.61 -12.99
N MET A 68 -15.66 14.73 -12.82
CA MET A 68 -16.46 15.04 -11.63
C MET A 68 -17.58 14.03 -11.33
N ALA A 69 -17.87 13.10 -12.25
CA ALA A 69 -18.76 11.98 -12.00
C ALA A 69 -17.99 10.85 -11.28
N PHE A 70 -18.18 10.76 -9.97
CA PHE A 70 -17.73 9.59 -9.20
C PHE A 70 -18.48 8.35 -9.67
N SER A 71 -17.76 7.37 -10.18
CA SER A 71 -18.34 6.05 -10.45
C SER A 71 -18.50 5.26 -9.15
N GLN A 72 -19.39 4.27 -9.14
CA GLN A 72 -19.51 3.33 -8.03
C GLN A 72 -18.19 2.58 -7.76
N GLY A 73 -17.37 2.38 -8.79
CA GLY A 73 -16.03 1.79 -8.67
C GLY A 73 -15.08 2.69 -7.88
N ASP A 74 -15.09 4.00 -8.12
CA ASP A 74 -14.21 4.96 -7.46
C ASP A 74 -14.48 5.03 -5.96
N LEU A 75 -15.76 5.01 -5.55
CA LEU A 75 -16.15 4.96 -4.14
C LEU A 75 -15.68 3.68 -3.44
N LEU A 76 -15.73 2.53 -4.13
CA LEU A 76 -15.23 1.27 -3.60
C LEU A 76 -13.71 1.28 -3.43
N VAL A 77 -12.98 1.87 -4.38
CA VAL A 77 -11.51 2.00 -4.30
C VAL A 77 -11.11 2.96 -3.18
N LEU A 78 -11.80 4.10 -3.05
CA LEU A 78 -11.58 5.03 -1.94
C LEU A 78 -11.92 4.41 -0.58
N GLY A 79 -12.99 3.64 -0.49
CA GLY A 79 -13.32 2.86 0.72
C GLY A 79 -12.21 1.86 1.08
N GLY A 80 -11.61 1.23 0.08
CA GLY A 80 -10.43 0.38 0.24
C GLY A 80 -9.21 1.16 0.75
N ALA A 81 -8.91 2.32 0.15
CA ALA A 81 -7.80 3.18 0.55
C ALA A 81 -7.96 3.70 1.99
N LEU A 82 -9.19 4.08 2.39
CA LEU A 82 -9.53 4.45 3.76
C LEU A 82 -9.35 3.29 4.73
N SER A 83 -9.81 2.10 4.37
CA SER A 83 -9.66 0.89 5.18
C SER A 83 -8.19 0.52 5.39
N TRP A 84 -7.38 0.61 4.33
CA TRP A 84 -5.92 0.43 4.40
C TRP A 84 -5.27 1.46 5.32
N SER A 85 -5.63 2.74 5.17
CA SER A 85 -5.10 3.83 5.99
C SER A 85 -5.44 3.63 7.47
N GLY A 86 -6.66 3.19 7.77
CA GLY A 86 -7.12 2.86 9.12
C GLY A 86 -6.43 1.63 9.70
N TYR A 87 -6.21 0.59 8.90
CA TYR A 87 -5.40 -0.57 9.28
C TYR A 87 -3.98 -0.14 9.65
N LEU A 88 -3.32 0.64 8.78
CA LEU A 88 -1.96 1.12 8.98
C LEU A 88 -1.85 1.96 10.26
N PHE A 89 -2.80 2.87 10.48
CA PHE A 89 -2.89 3.67 11.69
C PHE A 89 -3.04 2.83 12.96
N ARG A 90 -3.98 1.88 12.98
CA ARG A 90 -4.18 0.97 14.13
C ARG A 90 -2.96 0.09 14.37
N LEU A 91 -2.33 -0.37 13.29
CA LEU A 91 -1.14 -1.22 13.38
C LEU A 91 0.00 -0.46 14.05
N SER A 92 0.26 0.78 13.65
CA SER A 92 1.30 1.61 14.27
C SER A 92 1.01 1.92 15.74
N GLN A 93 -0.24 2.13 16.11
CA GLN A 93 -0.65 2.30 17.52
C GLN A 93 -0.40 1.04 18.36
N ILE A 94 -0.77 -0.14 17.85
CA ILE A 94 -0.57 -1.42 18.55
C ILE A 94 0.92 -1.79 18.60
N ALA A 95 1.65 -1.56 17.51
CA ALA A 95 3.09 -1.80 17.40
C ALA A 95 3.88 -0.96 18.41
N GLY A 96 3.50 0.31 18.61
CA GLY A 96 4.12 1.21 19.59
C GLY A 96 3.87 0.84 21.05
N GLN A 97 2.87 0.01 21.38
CA GLN A 97 2.54 -0.34 22.77
C GLN A 97 3.46 -1.42 23.39
N HIS A 98 4.49 -1.90 22.69
CA HIS A 98 5.50 -2.92 23.10
C HIS A 98 4.99 -4.24 23.72
N SER A 99 3.69 -4.37 23.97
CA SER A 99 3.07 -5.44 24.75
C SER A 99 2.69 -6.65 23.89
N TYR A 100 2.77 -6.53 22.56
CA TYR A 100 2.40 -7.58 21.62
C TYR A 100 3.58 -7.99 20.75
N SER A 101 3.80 -9.30 20.65
CA SER A 101 4.76 -9.90 19.70
C SER A 101 4.21 -9.78 18.27
N GLU A 102 5.03 -9.26 17.35
CA GLU A 102 4.71 -9.08 15.93
C GLU A 102 4.29 -10.40 15.29
N ILE A 103 4.93 -11.50 15.70
CA ILE A 103 4.62 -12.82 15.16
C ILE A 103 3.20 -13.27 15.53
N ASN A 104 2.72 -12.90 16.73
CA ASN A 104 1.38 -13.25 17.18
C ASN A 104 0.33 -12.41 16.43
N LEU A 105 0.61 -11.13 16.19
CA LEU A 105 -0.28 -10.25 15.45
C LEU A 105 -0.39 -10.71 13.98
N GLN A 106 0.74 -11.08 13.38
CA GLN A 106 0.76 -11.67 12.03
C GLN A 106 0.06 -13.03 11.98
N ALA A 107 0.25 -13.89 12.99
CA ALA A 107 -0.42 -15.19 13.06
C ALA A 107 -1.95 -15.03 13.14
N ILE A 108 -2.44 -14.10 13.97
CA ILE A 108 -3.87 -13.79 14.07
C ILE A 108 -4.39 -13.26 12.74
N LYS A 109 -3.71 -12.28 12.12
CA LYS A 109 -4.07 -11.73 10.80
C LYS A 109 -4.18 -12.84 9.76
N THR A 110 -3.15 -13.69 9.67
CA THR A 110 -3.07 -14.80 8.71
C THR A 110 -4.16 -15.84 8.98
N GLY A 111 -4.48 -16.12 10.25
CA GLY A 111 -5.54 -17.04 10.65
C GLY A 111 -6.93 -16.56 10.24
N PHE A 112 -7.27 -15.29 10.50
CA PHE A 112 -8.53 -14.70 10.01
C PHE A 112 -8.60 -14.70 8.49
N LEU A 113 -7.52 -14.32 7.83
CA LEU A 113 -7.45 -14.28 6.37
C LEU A 113 -7.66 -15.68 5.75
N ALA A 114 -7.03 -16.70 6.34
CA ALA A 114 -7.22 -18.09 5.94
C ALA A 114 -8.68 -18.54 6.12
N LEU A 115 -9.32 -18.16 7.24
CA LEU A 115 -10.73 -18.47 7.47
C LEU A 115 -11.63 -17.85 6.40
N PHE A 116 -11.50 -16.55 6.14
CA PHE A 116 -12.33 -15.86 5.14
C PHE A 116 -12.08 -16.38 3.73
N TYR A 117 -10.82 -16.62 3.34
CA TYR A 117 -10.51 -17.20 2.03
C TYR A 117 -11.02 -18.63 1.89
N SER A 118 -10.95 -19.44 2.95
CA SER A 118 -11.52 -20.80 2.91
C SER A 118 -13.04 -20.78 2.76
N ALA A 119 -13.74 -19.85 3.43
CA ALA A 119 -15.18 -19.68 3.31
C ALA A 119 -15.58 -19.19 1.91
N TRP A 120 -14.82 -18.25 1.33
CA TRP A 120 -15.00 -17.79 -0.04
C TRP A 120 -14.81 -18.93 -1.05
N LEU A 121 -13.73 -19.71 -0.89
CA LEU A 121 -13.40 -20.86 -1.74
C LEU A 121 -14.51 -21.93 -1.70
N LEU A 122 -15.09 -22.20 -0.53
CA LEU A 122 -16.24 -23.11 -0.40
C LEU A 122 -17.50 -22.58 -1.12
N MET A 123 -17.77 -21.27 -1.06
CA MET A 123 -18.87 -20.68 -1.82
C MET A 123 -18.62 -20.76 -3.33
N GLU A 124 -17.39 -20.54 -3.77
CA GLU A 124 -17.05 -20.55 -5.20
C GLU A 124 -17.18 -21.95 -5.81
N ILE A 125 -16.72 -22.98 -5.09
CA ILE A 125 -16.90 -24.40 -5.49
C ILE A 125 -18.38 -24.74 -5.67
N THR A 126 -19.25 -24.26 -4.77
CA THR A 126 -20.69 -24.60 -4.80
C THR A 126 -21.47 -23.81 -5.85
N THR A 127 -21.02 -22.62 -6.24
CA THR A 127 -21.76 -21.73 -7.15
C THR A 127 -21.29 -21.77 -8.60
N THR A 128 -20.01 -21.99 -8.86
CA THR A 128 -19.43 -21.83 -10.21
C THR A 128 -18.81 -23.10 -10.80
N GLY A 129 -18.68 -24.18 -10.01
CA GLY A 129 -18.18 -25.46 -10.51
C GLY A 129 -16.76 -25.37 -11.09
N VAL A 130 -15.90 -24.56 -10.47
CA VAL A 130 -14.55 -24.25 -10.97
C VAL A 130 -13.74 -25.53 -11.21
N SER A 131 -13.18 -25.64 -12.42
CA SER A 131 -12.22 -26.67 -12.80
C SER A 131 -10.84 -26.33 -12.25
N TRP A 132 -10.33 -27.15 -11.32
CA TRP A 132 -9.02 -27.02 -10.68
C TRP A 132 -7.88 -27.48 -11.58
N ALA A 133 -7.90 -27.13 -12.86
CA ALA A 133 -6.93 -27.59 -13.85
C ALA A 133 -5.46 -27.26 -13.48
N TRP A 134 -5.25 -26.23 -12.66
CA TRP A 134 -3.94 -25.83 -12.15
C TRP A 134 -3.49 -26.58 -10.89
N ALA A 135 -4.38 -27.29 -10.18
CA ALA A 135 -4.06 -27.94 -8.90
C ALA A 135 -3.04 -29.08 -9.03
N GLY A 136 -2.92 -29.70 -10.21
CA GLY A 136 -1.89 -30.68 -10.52
C GLY A 136 -0.52 -30.09 -10.86
N ASN A 137 -0.42 -28.76 -11.00
CA ASN A 137 0.83 -28.11 -11.43
C ASN A 137 1.69 -27.75 -10.21
N LEU A 138 2.82 -28.44 -10.05
CA LEU A 138 3.76 -28.19 -8.96
C LEU A 138 4.36 -26.77 -8.99
N ALA A 139 4.54 -26.17 -10.17
CA ALA A 139 5.03 -24.80 -10.30
C ALA A 139 4.02 -23.78 -9.77
N ALA A 140 2.70 -24.03 -9.92
CA ALA A 140 1.67 -23.19 -9.35
C ALA A 140 1.72 -23.20 -7.82
N TRP A 141 1.90 -24.38 -7.21
CA TRP A 141 2.12 -24.50 -5.76
C TRP A 141 3.39 -23.81 -5.30
N GLY A 142 4.49 -23.93 -6.06
CA GLY A 142 5.73 -23.21 -5.78
C GLY A 142 5.55 -21.69 -5.77
N ALA A 143 4.86 -21.14 -6.77
CA ALA A 143 4.56 -19.71 -6.85
C ALA A 143 3.65 -19.25 -5.70
N LEU A 144 2.64 -20.05 -5.33
CA LEU A 144 1.76 -19.76 -4.19
C LEU A 144 2.53 -19.73 -2.87
N LEU A 145 3.37 -20.74 -2.62
CA LEU A 145 4.20 -20.80 -1.41
C LEU A 145 5.19 -19.65 -1.35
N PHE A 146 5.86 -19.33 -2.46
CA PHE A 146 6.77 -18.20 -2.55
C PHE A 146 6.06 -16.88 -2.26
N SER A 147 4.90 -16.64 -2.90
CA SER A 147 4.11 -15.42 -2.70
C SER A 147 3.59 -15.29 -1.27
N ALA A 148 3.18 -16.41 -0.65
CA ALA A 148 2.66 -16.41 0.72
C ALA A 148 3.76 -16.18 1.76
N LEU A 149 4.94 -16.79 1.59
CA LEU A 149 6.00 -16.73 2.58
C LEU A 149 6.91 -15.50 2.42
N GLY A 150 7.28 -15.14 1.19
CA GLY A 150 8.18 -14.03 0.91
C GLY A 150 7.46 -12.68 1.01
N PRO A 151 6.81 -12.20 -0.06
CA PRO A 151 6.07 -10.93 -0.04
C PRO A 151 4.89 -10.93 0.95
N GLY A 152 4.32 -12.08 1.28
CA GLY A 152 3.24 -12.18 2.25
C GLY A 152 3.74 -12.03 3.69
N THR A 153 4.13 -13.13 4.31
CA THR A 153 4.40 -13.16 5.76
C THR A 153 5.67 -12.42 6.15
N LEU A 154 6.77 -12.59 5.41
CA LEU A 154 8.04 -11.95 5.77
C LEU A 154 7.96 -10.43 5.64
N ALA A 155 7.40 -9.91 4.54
CA ALA A 155 7.27 -8.47 4.36
C ALA A 155 6.33 -7.85 5.41
N ASP A 156 5.21 -8.50 5.73
CA ASP A 156 4.29 -8.04 6.77
C ASP A 156 4.96 -7.97 8.17
N VAL A 157 5.78 -8.97 8.52
CA VAL A 157 6.50 -8.98 9.81
C VAL A 157 7.52 -7.85 9.86
N LEU A 158 8.29 -7.67 8.78
CA LEU A 158 9.26 -6.57 8.68
C LEU A 158 8.57 -5.20 8.72
N GLN A 159 7.41 -5.06 8.06
CA GLN A 159 6.59 -3.85 8.13
C GLN A 159 6.13 -3.57 9.56
N GLN A 160 5.68 -4.59 10.29
CA GLN A 160 5.27 -4.45 11.69
C GLN A 160 6.42 -4.03 12.61
N GLN A 161 7.60 -4.62 12.41
CA GLN A 161 8.81 -4.25 13.14
C GLN A 161 9.25 -2.80 12.83
N GLY A 162 9.19 -2.41 11.55
CA GLY A 162 9.50 -1.04 11.11
C GLY A 162 8.56 -0.02 11.75
N GLN A 163 7.26 -0.31 11.78
CA GLN A 163 6.23 0.58 12.35
C GLN A 163 6.34 0.82 13.86
N LYS A 164 7.18 0.07 14.59
CA LYS A 164 7.50 0.39 15.98
C LYS A 164 8.34 1.66 16.12
N HIS A 165 9.10 2.00 15.08
CA HIS A 165 10.10 3.07 15.11
C HIS A 165 9.66 4.33 14.38
N VAL A 166 8.57 4.27 13.61
CA VAL A 166 8.05 5.38 12.81
C VAL A 166 6.56 5.57 13.04
N THR A 167 6.06 6.78 12.80
CA THR A 167 4.62 7.06 12.85
C THR A 167 3.88 6.40 11.69
N ALA A 168 2.56 6.20 11.81
CA ALA A 168 1.74 5.63 10.74
C ALA A 168 1.84 6.43 9.43
N ALA A 169 1.92 7.75 9.54
CA ALA A 169 2.01 8.63 8.38
C ALA A 169 3.38 8.52 7.68
N GLU A 170 4.47 8.48 8.44
CA GLU A 170 5.82 8.21 7.90
C GLU A 170 5.91 6.82 7.28
N ALA A 171 5.35 5.80 7.94
CA ALA A 171 5.29 4.44 7.41
C ALA A 171 4.57 4.40 6.07
N ASN A 172 3.47 5.13 5.90
CA ASN A 172 2.75 5.14 4.63
C ASN A 172 3.55 5.82 3.51
N VAL A 173 4.25 6.91 3.82
CA VAL A 173 5.15 7.55 2.83
C VAL A 173 6.30 6.61 2.48
N LEU A 174 6.87 5.88 3.43
CA LEU A 174 7.91 4.88 3.14
C LEU A 174 7.38 3.71 2.29
N LEU A 175 6.18 3.22 2.56
CA LEU A 175 5.54 2.16 1.75
C LEU A 175 5.28 2.62 0.31
N SER A 176 5.11 3.91 0.07
CA SER A 176 5.01 4.44 -1.30
C SER A 176 6.27 4.23 -2.15
N MET A 177 7.40 3.84 -1.54
CA MET A 177 8.63 3.44 -2.24
C MET A 177 8.57 2.05 -2.90
N GLU A 178 7.55 1.24 -2.61
CA GLU A 178 7.37 -0.10 -3.18
C GLU A 178 7.55 -0.15 -4.72
N PRO A 179 6.90 0.70 -5.53
CA PRO A 179 7.06 0.68 -6.97
C PRO A 179 8.46 1.11 -7.44
N VAL A 180 9.24 1.84 -6.63
CA VAL A 180 10.65 2.13 -6.91
C VAL A 180 11.48 0.85 -6.83
N PHE A 181 11.30 0.05 -5.77
CA PHE A 181 11.96 -1.24 -5.65
C PHE A 181 11.51 -2.22 -6.73
N ALA A 182 10.22 -2.23 -7.06
CA ALA A 182 9.70 -3.04 -8.17
C ALA A 182 10.39 -2.71 -9.49
N ALA A 183 10.55 -1.41 -9.82
CA ALA A 183 11.26 -0.98 -11.03
C ALA A 183 12.74 -1.40 -11.02
N VAL A 184 13.42 -1.30 -9.87
CA VAL A 184 14.81 -1.78 -9.72
C VAL A 184 14.91 -3.29 -9.94
N PHE A 185 14.01 -4.07 -9.36
CA PHE A 185 13.99 -5.52 -9.55
C PHE A 185 13.64 -5.91 -10.98
N ALA A 186 12.72 -5.20 -11.65
CA ALA A 186 12.41 -5.42 -13.05
C ALA A 186 13.62 -5.16 -13.95
N PHE A 187 14.35 -4.07 -13.71
CA PHE A 187 15.61 -3.80 -14.42
C PHE A 187 16.65 -4.89 -14.19
N VAL A 188 16.88 -5.32 -12.93
CA VAL A 188 17.94 -6.28 -12.59
C VAL A 188 17.60 -7.71 -13.00
N LEU A 189 16.38 -8.17 -12.76
CA LEU A 189 15.97 -9.57 -12.95
C LEU A 189 15.39 -9.83 -14.34
N LEU A 190 14.65 -8.88 -14.91
CA LEU A 190 13.97 -9.04 -16.21
C LEU A 190 14.72 -8.29 -17.34
N GLY A 191 15.66 -7.40 -17.02
CA GLY A 191 16.38 -6.60 -18.01
C GLY A 191 15.53 -5.51 -18.64
N GLU A 192 14.44 -5.10 -17.99
CA GLU A 192 13.54 -4.07 -18.51
C GLU A 192 14.19 -2.68 -18.46
N VAL A 193 14.09 -1.89 -19.53
CA VAL A 193 14.67 -0.55 -19.58
C VAL A 193 13.69 0.45 -18.99
N THR A 194 14.13 1.12 -17.92
CA THR A 194 13.35 2.15 -17.24
C THR A 194 13.23 3.41 -18.11
N THR A 195 12.01 3.94 -18.22
CA THR A 195 11.73 5.19 -18.92
C THR A 195 12.18 6.40 -18.09
N TRP A 196 12.33 7.55 -18.76
CA TRP A 196 12.68 8.81 -18.07
C TRP A 196 11.63 9.22 -17.03
N THR A 197 10.35 8.99 -17.33
CA THR A 197 9.23 9.27 -16.42
C THR A 197 9.24 8.38 -15.18
N GLU A 198 9.58 7.10 -15.34
CA GLU A 198 9.71 6.18 -14.20
C GLU A 198 10.89 6.55 -13.31
N THR A 199 12.01 6.95 -13.91
CA THR A 199 13.21 7.39 -13.16
C THR A 199 12.92 8.64 -12.34
N LEU A 200 12.25 9.64 -12.95
CA LEU A 200 11.84 10.86 -12.26
C LEU A 200 10.81 10.59 -11.17
N GLY A 201 9.79 9.77 -11.46
CA GLY A 201 8.77 9.38 -10.49
C GLY A 201 9.38 8.67 -9.28
N GLY A 202 10.29 7.72 -9.52
CA GLY A 202 11.01 7.03 -8.45
C GLY A 202 11.91 7.95 -7.63
N GLY A 203 12.60 8.91 -8.27
CA GLY A 203 13.38 9.93 -7.57
C GLY A 203 12.53 10.83 -6.67
N LEU A 204 11.34 11.23 -7.11
CA LEU A 204 10.40 12.00 -6.30
C LEU A 204 9.89 11.21 -5.09
N ILE A 205 9.56 9.93 -5.27
CA ILE A 205 9.12 9.07 -4.17
C ILE A 205 10.25 8.89 -3.13
N LEU A 206 11.50 8.72 -3.58
CA LEU A 206 12.66 8.70 -2.70
C LEU A 206 12.81 10.00 -1.90
N LEU A 207 12.68 11.15 -2.57
CA LEU A 207 12.71 12.45 -1.91
C LEU A 207 11.56 12.61 -0.89
N ALA A 208 10.37 12.14 -1.22
CA ALA A 208 9.21 12.17 -0.33
C ALA A 208 9.48 11.42 0.98
N ALA A 209 10.06 10.21 0.88
CA ALA A 209 10.45 9.41 2.04
C ALA A 209 11.51 10.11 2.90
N LEU A 210 12.52 10.72 2.28
CA LEU A 210 13.55 11.48 2.99
C LEU A 210 12.98 12.70 3.71
N VAL A 211 12.10 13.46 3.06
CA VAL A 211 11.45 14.64 3.65
C VAL A 211 10.54 14.24 4.81
N ALA A 212 9.74 13.19 4.64
CA ALA A 212 8.83 12.73 5.69
C ALA A 212 9.58 12.27 6.95
N THR A 213 10.71 11.58 6.79
CA THR A 213 11.51 11.06 7.91
C THR A 213 12.35 12.13 8.61
N GLN A 214 12.83 13.16 7.91
CA GLN A 214 13.57 14.27 8.52
C GLN A 214 12.71 15.14 9.46
N GLY A 215 11.39 15.19 9.25
CA GLY A 215 10.47 15.89 10.15
C GLY A 215 10.49 15.35 11.58
N SER A 216 10.65 14.04 11.75
CA SER A 216 10.74 13.37 13.06
C SER A 216 11.99 13.76 13.84
N ALA A 217 13.12 13.95 13.16
CA ALA A 217 14.40 14.27 13.80
C ALA A 217 14.42 15.67 14.43
N GLY A 218 13.57 16.59 13.96
CA GLY A 218 13.43 17.95 14.53
C GLY A 218 12.46 18.04 15.71
N THR A 219 11.48 17.13 15.80
CA THR A 219 10.56 17.01 16.94
C THR A 219 11.11 15.98 17.92
N GLY A 220 12.19 16.37 18.60
CA GLY A 220 12.85 15.52 19.59
C GLY A 220 11.94 15.03 20.72
N THR A 221 12.39 13.93 21.30
CA THR A 221 12.02 13.39 22.62
C THR A 221 10.58 12.94 22.81
N LYS A 222 10.31 11.69 22.41
CA LYS A 222 9.43 10.83 23.22
C LYS A 222 10.24 10.42 24.46
N GLU A 223 10.21 11.27 25.49
CA GLU A 223 10.43 10.84 26.89
C GLU A 223 9.07 10.55 27.54
#